data_AF-A0A142FU75-F1
#
_entry.id   AF-A0A142FU75-F1
#
_cell.length_a   1.000
_cell.length_b   1.000
_cell.length_c   1.000
_cell.angle_alpha   90.00
_cell.angle_beta   90.00
_cell.angle_gamma   90.00
#
_symmetry.space_group_name_H-M   'P 1'
#
loop_
_entity.id
_entity.type
_entity.pdbx_description
1 polymer ?
#
loop_
_entity_poly.entity_id
_entity_poly.type
_entity_poly.pdbx_seq_one_letter_code
_entity_poly.pdbx_strand_id
1 'polypeptide(L)'
;MGGQESLQLRRLKDFQPLGRLTDDQLVLLASRAERRTHGPGQRVMERGVRDGLDFFLISGKVELESVDGRKTVIEAETEKALNPIARLQPRMYDVTAVKPCEFLVIEQEVLNQMLRSAPVAQVEMDSGDGGADESEEHHLLMEFYAELRSNQLKLPSVPDVAWKVRRVVDREDSTALDVAKAVSADPAMAAKLVRSCNSPLYRGFSDVRNVREAVVRLGMRTTRQLVTVFAMREVFKTRRASLQKEMEQLWRHSREVAALCWVLADHATRIDPEEALLAGLLHDIGIVPVLVQAEHHVNLFADEKNLQHAMSELRADVGCAVLENWQFPKAFIESARHAEDWSYECRESAPQLVDVVIVAQLHSMIGSSQNAGLPAFDQVPAWRRLGELDLNASRSLQLLSEARERVDEVQKLLSIR
;
A
#
# COMPACT_ATOMS: atom_id res chain seq x y z
N MET A 1 36.06 38.45 10.85
CA MET A 1 36.81 37.60 9.90
C MET A 1 37.13 36.30 10.60
N GLY A 2 36.52 35.21 10.17
CA GLY A 2 36.69 33.89 10.77
C GLY A 2 35.94 32.85 9.95
N GLY A 3 36.61 32.36 8.90
CA GLY A 3 36.43 31.02 8.34
C GLY A 3 35.04 30.60 7.86
N GLN A 4 34.40 31.36 6.96
CA GLN A 4 33.55 30.69 5.96
C GLN A 4 34.49 30.00 4.97
N GLU A 5 35.01 28.82 5.32
CA GLU A 5 35.34 27.87 4.27
C GLU A 5 34.00 27.58 3.58
N SER A 6 33.84 28.11 2.36
CA SER A 6 32.72 27.74 1.53
C SER A 6 32.81 26.22 1.36
N LEU A 7 31.71 25.51 1.65
CA LEU A 7 31.56 24.18 1.07
C LEU A 7 31.76 24.39 -0.42
N GLN A 8 32.87 23.88 -0.96
CA GLN A 8 33.17 24.06 -2.37
C GLN A 8 31.96 23.52 -3.14
N LEU A 9 31.44 24.30 -4.08
CA LEU A 9 30.29 23.91 -4.92
C LEU A 9 30.43 22.49 -5.47
N ARG A 10 31.67 22.07 -5.74
CA ARG A 10 32.03 20.69 -6.10
C ARG A 10 31.55 19.66 -5.08
N ARG A 11 31.80 19.86 -3.79
CA ARG A 11 31.40 18.95 -2.72
C ARG A 11 29.88 18.91 -2.52
N LEU A 12 29.16 19.99 -2.84
CA LEU A 12 27.70 19.99 -2.81
C LEU A 12 27.10 19.14 -3.94
N LYS A 13 27.77 19.07 -5.09
CA LYS A 13 27.35 18.23 -6.22
C LYS A 13 27.46 16.73 -5.92
N ASP A 14 28.34 16.36 -5.01
CA ASP A 14 28.52 14.96 -4.60
C ASP A 14 27.31 14.42 -3.83
N PHE A 15 26.53 15.29 -3.17
CA PHE A 15 25.31 14.90 -2.46
C PHE A 15 24.13 14.72 -3.41
N GLN A 16 23.33 13.68 -3.17
CA GLN A 16 22.09 13.40 -3.90
C GLN A 16 20.88 13.89 -3.09
N PRO A 17 19.95 14.66 -3.68
CA PRO A 17 19.82 14.99 -5.10
C PRO A 17 20.49 16.32 -5.51
N LEU A 18 21.33 16.93 -4.65
CA LEU A 18 21.91 18.26 -4.91
C LEU A 18 22.71 18.34 -6.21
N GLY A 19 23.37 17.25 -6.63
CA GLY A 19 24.10 17.17 -7.92
C GLY A 19 23.26 17.47 -9.17
N ARG A 20 21.92 17.42 -9.09
CA ARG A 20 21.00 17.73 -10.19
C ARG A 20 20.75 19.24 -10.37
N LEU A 21 21.07 20.04 -9.37
CA LEU A 21 20.84 21.48 -9.38
C LEU A 21 21.92 22.19 -10.21
N THR A 22 21.53 23.25 -10.92
CA THR A 22 22.50 24.11 -11.61
C THR A 22 23.42 24.80 -10.60
N ASP A 23 24.58 25.30 -11.05
CA ASP A 23 25.50 26.03 -10.17
C ASP A 23 24.82 27.22 -9.48
N ASP A 24 23.95 27.95 -10.19
CA ASP A 24 23.18 29.06 -9.63
C ASP A 24 22.17 28.59 -8.57
N GLN A 25 21.49 27.46 -8.81
CA GLN A 25 20.55 26.87 -7.85
C GLN A 25 21.29 26.34 -6.62
N LEU A 26 22.49 25.76 -6.78
CA LEU A 26 23.33 25.31 -5.67
C LEU A 26 23.84 26.47 -4.83
N VAL A 27 24.24 27.59 -5.46
CA VAL A 27 24.60 28.82 -4.74
C VAL A 27 23.40 29.33 -3.94
N LEU A 28 22.22 29.37 -4.55
CA LEU A 28 21.00 29.82 -3.89
C LEU A 28 20.60 28.88 -2.74
N LEU A 29 20.69 27.57 -2.94
CA LEU A 29 20.43 26.56 -1.92
C LEU A 29 21.42 26.67 -0.76
N ALA A 30 22.72 26.78 -1.05
CA ALA A 30 23.76 26.95 -0.05
C ALA A 30 23.58 28.24 0.78
N SER A 31 23.02 29.29 0.18
CA SER A 31 22.69 30.54 0.91
C SER A 31 21.51 30.39 1.89
N ARG A 32 20.64 29.38 1.68
CA ARG A 32 19.47 29.10 2.51
C ARG A 32 19.66 27.91 3.46
N ALA A 33 20.74 27.14 3.28
CA ALA A 33 21.07 26.01 4.11
C ALA A 33 21.65 26.45 5.45
N GLU A 34 21.28 25.75 6.51
CA GLU A 34 21.84 25.93 7.85
C GLU A 34 22.97 24.92 8.08
N ARG A 35 24.04 25.32 8.77
CA ARG A 35 25.04 24.38 9.27
C ARG A 35 24.76 24.03 10.72
N ARG A 36 24.64 22.74 11.03
CA ARG A 36 24.45 22.23 12.39
C ARG A 36 25.58 21.30 12.80
N THR A 37 26.08 21.47 14.01
CA THR A 37 27.15 20.65 14.58
C THR A 37 26.65 19.91 15.81
N HIS A 38 26.98 18.62 15.91
CA HIS A 38 26.60 17.77 17.04
C HIS A 38 27.82 17.05 17.60
N GLY A 39 28.00 17.10 18.92
CA GLY A 39 29.04 16.37 19.63
C GLY A 39 28.69 14.89 19.86
N PRO A 40 29.66 14.03 20.20
CA PRO A 40 29.41 12.62 20.49
C PRO A 40 28.34 12.43 21.58
N GLY A 41 27.42 11.49 21.35
CA GLY A 41 26.29 11.18 22.22
C GLY A 41 25.11 12.16 22.12
N GLN A 42 25.22 13.25 21.36
CA GLN A 42 24.10 14.17 21.17
C GLN A 42 23.10 13.61 20.16
N ARG A 43 21.81 13.76 20.48
CA ARG A 43 20.71 13.42 19.58
C ARG A 43 20.63 14.48 18.48
N VAL A 44 20.67 14.03 17.24
CA VAL A 44 20.55 14.84 16.01
C VAL A 44 19.09 14.91 15.57
N MET A 45 18.38 13.78 15.64
CA MET A 45 16.97 13.68 15.27
C MET A 45 16.23 12.78 16.26
N GLU A 46 14.95 13.06 16.45
CA GLU A 46 14.06 12.29 17.29
C GLU A 46 12.98 11.61 16.45
N ARG A 47 12.78 10.32 16.71
CA ARG A 47 11.78 9.51 16.02
C ARG A 47 10.37 10.05 16.27
N GLY A 48 9.51 10.05 15.25
CA GLY A 48 8.14 10.54 15.32
C GLY A 48 7.96 12.03 15.02
N VAL A 49 9.05 12.81 14.99
CA VAL A 49 9.01 14.26 14.71
C VAL A 49 8.77 14.52 13.22
N ARG A 50 8.03 15.60 12.91
CA ARG A 50 7.85 16.15 11.56
C ARG A 50 8.46 17.55 11.51
N ASP A 51 9.73 17.64 11.16
CA ASP A 51 10.47 18.91 11.14
C ASP A 51 10.59 19.52 9.73
N GLY A 52 10.36 18.74 8.67
CA GLY A 52 10.46 19.19 7.28
C GLY A 52 11.88 19.51 6.82
N LEU A 53 12.90 18.94 7.47
CA LEU A 53 14.32 19.24 7.20
C LEU A 53 15.04 18.03 6.57
N ASP A 54 15.88 18.27 5.57
CA ASP A 54 16.84 17.31 5.03
C ASP A 54 18.22 17.59 5.62
N PHE A 55 18.86 16.59 6.23
CA PHE A 55 20.20 16.69 6.83
C PHE A 55 21.21 15.90 6.01
N PHE A 56 22.23 16.57 5.48
CA PHE A 56 23.33 15.95 4.74
C PHE A 56 24.56 15.92 5.64
N LEU A 57 25.14 14.74 5.84
CA LEU A 57 26.31 14.56 6.71
C LEU A 57 27.58 15.01 5.98
N ILE A 58 28.11 16.18 6.35
CA ILE A 58 29.34 16.72 5.76
C ILE A 58 30.57 16.01 6.34
N SER A 59 30.58 15.82 7.65
CA SER A 59 31.68 15.17 8.37
C SER A 59 31.16 14.46 9.61
N GLY A 60 31.88 13.43 10.08
CA GLY A 60 31.54 12.69 11.29
C GLY A 60 30.88 11.34 11.04
N LYS A 61 30.20 10.84 12.07
CA LYS A 61 29.61 9.50 12.10
C LYS A 61 28.38 9.48 12.99
N VAL A 62 27.28 8.94 12.48
CA VAL A 62 25.99 8.82 13.19
C VAL A 62 25.54 7.38 13.31
N GLU A 63 24.78 7.11 14.36
CA GLU A 63 24.02 5.88 14.55
C GLU A 63 22.52 6.19 14.45
N LEU A 64 21.82 5.36 13.68
CA LEU A 64 20.37 5.40 13.48
C LEU A 64 19.77 4.18 14.16
N GLU A 65 18.79 4.39 15.04
CA GLU A 65 18.09 3.32 15.77
C GLU A 65 16.60 3.30 15.40
N SER A 66 16.11 2.16 14.89
CA SER A 66 14.71 1.97 14.49
C SER A 66 13.82 1.49 15.65
N VAL A 67 12.50 1.40 15.40
CA VAL A 67 11.50 0.97 16.39
C VAL A 67 11.73 -0.46 16.90
N ASP A 68 12.23 -1.35 16.05
CA ASP A 68 12.57 -2.72 16.38
C ASP A 68 13.96 -2.87 17.06
N GLY A 69 14.65 -1.75 17.33
CA GLY A 69 15.95 -1.72 18.01
C GLY A 69 17.15 -2.02 17.10
N ARG A 70 16.95 -2.15 15.78
CA ARG A 70 18.07 -2.29 14.84
C ARG A 70 18.87 -0.99 14.77
N LYS A 71 20.19 -1.11 14.84
CA LYS A 71 21.14 0.01 14.77
C LYS A 71 21.90 -0.04 13.45
N THR A 72 21.92 1.09 12.74
CA THR A 72 22.70 1.26 11.51
C THR A 72 23.62 2.47 11.67
N VAL A 73 24.85 2.34 11.21
CA VAL A 73 25.84 3.41 11.35
C VAL A 73 26.18 3.98 9.98
N ILE A 74 26.21 5.31 9.88
CA ILE A 74 26.57 6.04 8.66
C ILE A 74 27.75 6.96 8.97
N GLU A 75 28.80 6.88 8.16
CA GLU A 75 30.02 7.69 8.28
C GLU A 75 30.13 8.60 7.05
N ALA A 76 30.58 9.83 7.25
CA ALA A 76 30.74 10.79 6.17
C ALA A 76 31.66 10.24 5.07
N GLU A 77 31.50 10.72 3.83
CA GLU A 77 32.27 10.30 2.64
C GLU A 77 32.01 8.86 2.19
N THR A 78 31.05 8.16 2.80
CA THR A 78 30.52 6.89 2.28
C THR A 78 29.35 7.15 1.33
N GLU A 79 29.06 6.21 0.41
CA GLU A 79 27.90 6.31 -0.49
C GLU A 79 26.58 6.55 0.26
N LYS A 80 26.43 5.96 1.46
CA LYS A 80 25.25 6.16 2.32
C LYS A 80 25.13 7.59 2.85
N ALA A 81 26.24 8.29 3.05
CA ALA A 81 26.26 9.67 3.52
C ALA A 81 26.03 10.71 2.42
N LEU A 82 26.09 10.29 1.14
CA LEU A 82 25.74 11.18 0.01
C LEU A 82 24.24 11.49 -0.04
N ASN A 83 23.42 10.72 0.68
CA ASN A 83 21.97 10.92 0.78
C ASN A 83 21.59 11.62 2.09
N PRO A 84 20.41 12.28 2.17
CA PRO A 84 19.94 12.88 3.41
C PRO A 84 19.72 11.82 4.49
N ILE A 85 20.28 12.05 5.67
CA ILE A 85 20.18 11.16 6.82
C ILE A 85 18.73 11.13 7.33
N ALA A 86 18.18 9.91 7.46
CA ALA A 86 16.84 9.65 8.02
C ALA A 86 15.74 10.59 7.47
N ARG A 87 15.75 10.81 6.14
CA ARG A 87 14.89 11.77 5.42
C ARG A 87 13.38 11.65 5.69
N LEU A 88 12.88 10.45 5.99
CA LEU A 88 11.45 10.17 6.13
C LEU A 88 10.79 10.97 7.25
N GLN A 89 9.56 11.42 7.00
CA GLN A 89 8.74 12.17 7.95
C GLN A 89 7.38 11.46 8.16
N PRO A 90 6.93 11.22 9.41
CA PRO A 90 7.66 11.47 10.65
C PRO A 90 8.95 10.64 10.73
N ARG A 91 9.97 11.16 11.41
CA ARG A 91 11.29 10.51 11.53
C ARG A 91 11.13 9.05 11.95
N MET A 92 11.69 8.13 11.19
CA MET A 92 11.59 6.69 11.47
C MET A 92 12.68 6.18 12.42
N TYR A 93 13.71 6.99 12.66
CA TYR A 93 14.88 6.63 13.45
C TYR A 93 15.17 7.71 14.49
N ASP A 94 15.68 7.28 15.65
CA ASP A 94 16.44 8.16 16.53
C ASP A 94 17.87 8.22 16.00
N VAL A 95 18.37 9.44 15.77
CA VAL A 95 19.70 9.64 15.19
C VAL A 95 20.62 10.26 16.23
N THR A 96 21.74 9.62 16.52
CA THR A 96 22.71 10.07 17.52
C THR A 96 24.10 10.20 16.89
N ALA A 97 24.80 11.29 17.21
CA ALA A 97 26.17 11.48 16.78
C ALA A 97 27.12 10.54 17.54
N VAL A 98 27.87 9.70 16.83
CA VAL A 98 28.88 8.78 17.40
C VAL A 98 30.24 9.48 17.48
N LYS A 99 30.57 10.29 16.47
CA LYS A 99 31.74 11.20 16.44
C LYS A 99 31.22 12.65 16.35
N PRO A 100 32.06 13.69 16.54
CA PRO A 100 31.66 15.04 16.18
C PRO A 100 31.17 15.08 14.73
N CYS A 101 29.95 15.56 14.51
CA CYS A 101 29.31 15.60 13.20
C CYS A 101 28.98 17.02 12.78
N GLU A 102 29.13 17.30 11.49
CA GLU A 102 28.65 18.52 10.84
C GLU A 102 27.63 18.16 9.77
N PHE A 103 26.51 18.89 9.75
CA PHE A 103 25.43 18.71 8.80
C PHE A 103 25.17 19.99 8.01
N LEU A 104 24.86 19.80 6.73
CA LEU A 104 24.11 20.77 5.95
C LEU A 104 22.62 20.47 6.11
N VAL A 105 21.85 21.42 6.60
CA VAL A 105 20.42 21.26 6.87
C VAL A 105 19.63 22.17 5.95
N ILE A 106 18.70 21.59 5.20
CA ILE A 106 17.94 22.28 4.16
C ILE A 106 16.46 22.01 4.36
N GLU A 107 15.62 23.03 4.18
CA GLU A 107 14.17 22.84 4.17
C GLU A 107 13.74 21.99 2.97
N GLN A 108 13.02 20.91 3.24
CA GLN A 108 12.65 19.90 2.25
C GLN A 108 11.75 20.49 1.15
N GLU A 109 10.86 21.43 1.49
CA GLU A 109 10.02 22.12 0.51
C GLU A 109 10.85 22.97 -0.47
N VAL A 110 11.86 23.69 0.04
CA VAL A 110 12.74 24.54 -0.78
C VAL A 110 13.57 23.68 -1.74
N LEU A 111 14.16 22.59 -1.25
CA LEU A 111 14.92 21.67 -2.09
C LEU A 111 14.02 21.05 -3.17
N ASN A 112 12.83 20.58 -2.80
CA ASN A 112 11.89 19.99 -3.77
C ASN A 112 11.42 20.99 -4.82
N GLN A 113 11.19 22.25 -4.45
CA GLN A 113 10.84 23.30 -5.41
C GLN A 113 11.97 23.56 -6.40
N MET A 114 13.22 23.60 -5.93
CA MET A 114 14.39 23.78 -6.80
C MET A 114 14.57 22.61 -7.76
N LEU A 115 14.43 21.38 -7.28
CA LEU A 115 14.52 20.16 -8.10
C LEU A 115 13.47 20.12 -9.21
N ARG A 116 12.23 20.55 -8.93
CA ARG A 116 11.17 20.66 -9.94
C ARG A 116 11.47 21.68 -11.04
N SER A 117 12.26 22.70 -10.72
CA SER A 117 12.67 23.76 -11.66
C SER A 117 14.02 23.49 -12.33
N ALA A 118 14.74 22.44 -11.91
CA ALA A 118 16.04 22.10 -12.47
C ALA A 118 15.87 21.60 -13.92
N PRO A 119 16.67 22.10 -14.88
CA PRO A 119 16.66 21.56 -16.22
C PRO A 119 17.10 20.08 -16.16
N VAL A 120 16.38 19.22 -16.89
CA VAL A 120 16.78 17.82 -17.08
C VAL A 120 18.12 17.84 -17.83
N ALA A 121 19.22 17.76 -17.09
CA ALA A 121 20.54 17.76 -17.69
C ALA A 121 20.72 16.45 -18.47
N GLN A 122 20.72 16.53 -19.80
CA GLN A 122 21.29 15.51 -20.66
C GLN A 122 22.79 15.46 -20.36
N VAL A 123 23.22 14.51 -19.53
CA VAL A 123 24.64 14.29 -19.27
C VAL A 123 25.20 13.49 -20.44
N GLU A 124 26.05 14.12 -21.25
CA GLU A 124 26.92 13.43 -22.19
C GLU A 124 27.85 12.50 -21.39
N MET A 125 27.60 11.19 -21.46
CA MET A 125 28.45 10.17 -20.84
C MET A 125 29.51 9.69 -21.82
N ASP A 126 30.76 9.89 -21.43
CA ASP A 126 31.95 9.26 -22.00
C ASP A 126 31.82 7.73 -21.90
N SER A 127 32.00 7.07 -23.03
CA SER A 127 31.75 5.65 -23.26
C SER A 127 32.78 4.77 -22.55
N GLY A 128 32.39 4.24 -21.39
CA GLY A 128 33.00 3.07 -20.74
C GLY A 128 32.01 1.90 -20.76
N ASP A 129 32.40 0.84 -21.45
CA ASP A 129 31.62 -0.37 -21.77
C ASP A 129 31.12 -1.12 -20.51
N GLY A 130 29.79 -1.14 -20.30
CA GLY A 130 29.06 -1.98 -19.35
C GLY A 130 28.60 -1.30 -18.04
N GLY A 131 27.31 -0.90 -17.97
CA GLY A 131 26.62 -0.68 -16.68
C GLY A 131 25.95 0.68 -16.41
N ALA A 132 25.63 1.51 -17.42
CA ALA A 132 24.97 2.80 -17.19
C ALA A 132 23.45 2.69 -16.92
N ASP A 133 22.75 1.83 -17.67
CA ASP A 133 21.27 1.72 -17.63
C ASP A 133 20.74 1.26 -16.25
N GLU A 134 21.37 0.23 -15.65
CA GLU A 134 20.95 -0.30 -14.34
C GLU A 134 21.11 0.73 -13.21
N SER A 135 22.06 1.67 -13.33
CA SER A 135 22.34 2.67 -12.30
C SER A 135 21.32 3.82 -12.30
N GLU A 136 20.88 4.27 -13.49
CA GLU A 136 19.85 5.30 -13.64
C GLU A 136 18.46 4.74 -13.31
N GLU A 137 18.14 3.52 -13.76
CA GLU A 137 16.89 2.84 -13.44
C GLU A 137 16.74 2.60 -11.94
N HIS A 138 17.79 2.11 -11.27
CA HIS A 138 17.78 1.92 -9.82
C HIS A 138 17.59 3.24 -9.06
N HIS A 139 18.17 4.33 -9.56
CA HIS A 139 18.00 5.66 -8.97
C HIS A 139 16.57 6.19 -9.14
N LEU A 140 15.99 6.09 -10.34
CA LEU A 140 14.60 6.47 -10.61
C LEU A 140 13.61 5.65 -9.78
N LEU A 141 13.87 4.35 -9.59
CA LEU A 141 13.09 3.47 -8.75
C LEU A 141 13.14 3.91 -7.27
N MET A 142 14.32 4.30 -6.77
CA MET A 142 14.48 4.84 -5.42
C MET A 142 13.76 6.18 -5.24
N GLU A 143 13.75 7.05 -6.25
CA GLU A 143 12.97 8.28 -6.22
C GLU A 143 11.48 8.02 -6.21
N PHE A 144 11.01 7.08 -7.04
CA PHE A 144 9.63 6.61 -7.03
C PHE A 144 9.24 6.06 -5.64
N TYR A 145 10.09 5.24 -5.02
CA TYR A 145 9.89 4.74 -3.66
C TYR A 145 9.84 5.86 -2.62
N ALA A 146 10.68 6.89 -2.75
CA ALA A 146 10.68 8.05 -1.87
C ALA A 146 9.40 8.90 -2.05
N GLU A 147 8.94 9.11 -3.29
CA GLU A 147 7.70 9.82 -3.60
C GLU A 147 6.49 9.14 -2.96
N LEU A 148 6.36 7.81 -3.15
CA LEU A 148 5.25 7.04 -2.61
C LEU A 148 5.27 6.99 -1.07
N ARG A 149 6.45 6.92 -0.45
CA ARG A 149 6.60 6.91 1.02
C ARG A 149 6.47 8.29 1.67
N SER A 150 6.59 9.38 0.90
CA SER A 150 6.54 10.77 1.42
C SER A 150 5.12 11.35 1.59
N ASN A 151 4.07 10.53 1.46
CA ASN A 151 2.67 10.95 1.51
C ASN A 151 2.28 12.00 0.43
N GLN A 152 3.06 12.12 -0.64
CA GLN A 152 2.76 12.95 -1.82
C GLN A 152 1.87 12.23 -2.85
N LEU A 153 1.54 10.97 -2.57
CA LEU A 153 0.62 10.16 -3.36
C LEU A 153 -0.78 10.77 -3.35
N LYS A 154 -1.36 10.92 -4.54
CA LYS A 154 -2.80 11.08 -4.67
C LYS A 154 -3.47 9.73 -4.41
N LEU A 155 -3.76 9.47 -3.13
CA LEU A 155 -4.52 8.30 -2.74
C LEU A 155 -5.93 8.37 -3.36
N PRO A 156 -6.48 7.23 -3.83
CA PRO A 156 -7.85 7.19 -4.30
C PRO A 156 -8.79 7.61 -3.17
N SER A 157 -9.86 8.31 -3.53
CA SER A 157 -10.92 8.63 -2.58
C SER A 157 -11.88 7.44 -2.48
N VAL A 158 -12.39 7.20 -1.27
CA VAL A 158 -13.48 6.23 -1.09
C VAL A 158 -14.70 6.69 -1.91
N PRO A 159 -15.38 5.80 -2.65
CA PRO A 159 -16.58 6.16 -3.38
C PRO A 159 -17.68 6.74 -2.47
N ASP A 160 -18.29 7.85 -2.88
CA ASP A 160 -19.28 8.60 -2.10
C ASP A 160 -20.41 7.74 -1.53
N VAL A 161 -20.91 6.79 -2.32
CA VAL A 161 -22.01 5.91 -1.92
C VAL A 161 -21.61 4.97 -0.78
N ALA A 162 -20.40 4.41 -0.81
CA ALA A 162 -19.88 3.56 0.26
C ALA A 162 -19.71 4.37 1.55
N TRP A 163 -19.18 5.59 1.45
CA TRP A 163 -19.01 6.48 2.59
C TRP A 163 -20.34 6.91 3.22
N LYS A 164 -21.33 7.29 2.39
CA LYS A 164 -22.68 7.65 2.85
C LYS A 164 -23.36 6.50 3.58
N VAL A 165 -23.33 5.29 3.01
CA VAL A 165 -23.96 4.10 3.62
C VAL A 165 -23.27 3.74 4.94
N ARG A 166 -21.94 3.75 4.98
CA ARG A 166 -21.18 3.52 6.22
C ARG A 166 -21.56 4.51 7.32
N ARG A 167 -21.59 5.81 7.01
CA ARG A 167 -22.00 6.85 7.98
C ARG A 167 -23.41 6.68 8.51
N VAL A 168 -24.34 6.18 7.70
CA VAL A 168 -25.69 5.88 8.18
C VAL A 168 -25.65 4.68 9.11
N VAL A 169 -25.04 3.56 8.69
CA VAL A 169 -25.00 2.34 9.51
C VAL A 169 -24.28 2.52 10.84
N ASP A 170 -23.28 3.41 10.91
CA ASP A 170 -22.51 3.65 12.14
C ASP A 170 -23.26 4.51 13.19
N ARG A 171 -24.47 5.01 12.91
CA ARG A 171 -25.30 5.73 13.89
C ARG A 171 -26.16 4.77 14.71
N GLU A 172 -26.18 4.94 16.03
CA GLU A 172 -26.97 4.11 16.97
C GLU A 172 -28.48 4.11 16.70
N ASP A 173 -29.02 5.19 16.11
CA ASP A 173 -30.44 5.40 15.84
C ASP A 173 -30.88 4.96 14.42
N SER A 174 -29.98 4.38 13.63
CA SER A 174 -30.27 4.14 12.21
C SER A 174 -31.19 2.96 11.96
N THR A 175 -32.09 3.16 11.00
CA THR A 175 -33.05 2.14 10.58
C THR A 175 -32.69 1.55 9.22
N ALA A 176 -33.25 0.38 8.90
CA ALA A 176 -33.17 -0.21 7.56
C ALA A 176 -33.68 0.74 6.46
N LEU A 177 -34.63 1.62 6.79
CA LEU A 177 -35.14 2.62 5.84
C LEU A 177 -34.11 3.70 5.53
N ASP A 178 -33.32 4.12 6.51
CA ASP A 178 -32.29 5.15 6.32
C ASP A 178 -31.15 4.64 5.45
N VAL A 179 -30.73 3.39 5.69
CA VAL A 179 -29.75 2.70 4.83
C VAL A 179 -30.29 2.54 3.42
N ALA A 180 -31.55 2.12 3.28
CA ALA A 180 -32.17 1.97 1.97
C ALA A 180 -32.20 3.31 1.19
N LYS A 181 -32.53 4.43 1.85
CA LYS A 181 -32.46 5.76 1.24
C LYS A 181 -31.05 6.13 0.79
N ALA A 182 -30.04 5.84 1.60
CA ALA A 182 -28.65 6.11 1.25
C ALA A 182 -28.18 5.30 0.03
N VAL A 183 -28.55 4.02 -0.05
CA VAL A 183 -28.26 3.16 -1.21
C VAL A 183 -29.04 3.61 -2.44
N SER A 184 -30.33 3.94 -2.29
CA SER A 184 -31.19 4.37 -3.39
C SER A 184 -30.78 5.70 -4.03
N ALA A 185 -29.90 6.48 -3.40
CA ALA A 185 -29.31 7.67 -4.01
C ALA A 185 -28.42 7.33 -5.23
N ASP A 186 -27.96 6.07 -5.34
CA ASP A 186 -27.26 5.54 -6.49
C ASP A 186 -28.09 4.39 -7.11
N PRO A 187 -28.77 4.61 -8.25
CA PRO A 187 -29.59 3.60 -8.90
C PRO A 187 -28.82 2.33 -9.30
N ALA A 188 -27.52 2.45 -9.63
CA ALA A 188 -26.70 1.31 -10.00
C ALA A 188 -26.42 0.43 -8.76
N MET A 189 -26.08 1.05 -7.62
CA MET A 189 -25.91 0.32 -6.35
C MET A 189 -27.21 -0.31 -5.86
N ALA A 190 -28.33 0.41 -5.97
CA ALA A 190 -29.65 -0.11 -5.64
C ALA A 190 -30.00 -1.36 -6.46
N ALA A 191 -29.78 -1.32 -7.77
CA ALA A 191 -30.04 -2.44 -8.65
C ALA A 191 -29.10 -3.63 -8.37
N LYS A 192 -27.82 -3.37 -8.10
CA LYS A 192 -26.85 -4.40 -7.69
C LYS A 192 -27.28 -5.09 -6.39
N LEU A 193 -27.64 -4.32 -5.36
CA LEU A 193 -28.07 -4.87 -4.07
C LEU A 193 -29.32 -5.76 -4.22
N VAL A 194 -30.34 -5.31 -4.95
CA VAL A 194 -31.56 -6.10 -5.19
C VAL A 194 -31.24 -7.39 -5.97
N ARG A 195 -30.41 -7.30 -7.03
CA ARG A 195 -29.99 -8.48 -7.79
C ARG A 195 -29.20 -9.47 -6.93
N SER A 196 -28.28 -8.98 -6.10
CA SER A 196 -27.52 -9.82 -5.17
C SER A 196 -28.42 -10.49 -4.15
N CYS A 197 -29.42 -9.79 -3.61
CA CYS A 197 -30.37 -10.36 -2.66
C CYS A 197 -31.24 -11.48 -3.25
N ASN A 198 -31.35 -11.56 -4.58
CA ASN A 198 -32.06 -12.60 -5.32
C ASN A 198 -31.11 -13.64 -5.95
N SER A 199 -29.79 -13.54 -5.73
CA SER A 199 -28.83 -14.53 -6.22
C SER A 199 -28.90 -15.81 -5.38
N PRO A 200 -28.42 -16.97 -5.88
CA PRO A 200 -28.36 -18.21 -5.12
C PRO A 200 -27.74 -18.07 -3.72
N LEU A 201 -26.79 -17.14 -3.57
CA LEU A 201 -26.08 -16.89 -2.32
C LEU A 201 -26.98 -16.29 -1.21
N TYR A 202 -27.92 -15.42 -1.56
CA TYR A 202 -28.75 -14.68 -0.60
C TYR A 202 -30.27 -14.86 -0.77
N ARG A 203 -30.70 -15.63 -1.77
CA ARG A 203 -32.13 -15.80 -2.06
C ARG A 203 -32.86 -16.45 -0.88
N GLY A 204 -33.99 -15.85 -0.53
CA GLY A 204 -34.95 -16.44 0.40
C GLY A 204 -36.06 -17.18 -0.35
N PHE A 205 -37.14 -17.46 0.37
CA PHE A 205 -38.35 -18.09 -0.19
C PHE A 205 -39.11 -17.21 -1.19
N SER A 206 -38.93 -15.88 -1.13
CA SER A 206 -39.58 -14.90 -2.01
C SER A 206 -38.58 -13.95 -2.65
N ASP A 207 -38.93 -13.41 -3.82
CA ASP A 207 -38.11 -12.41 -4.50
C ASP A 207 -38.20 -11.05 -3.81
N VAL A 208 -37.06 -10.38 -3.69
CA VAL A 208 -36.95 -8.99 -3.22
C VAL A 208 -37.14 -8.04 -4.38
N ARG A 209 -37.99 -7.02 -4.19
CA ARG A 209 -38.40 -6.09 -5.26
C ARG A 209 -37.87 -4.67 -5.08
N ASN A 210 -37.39 -4.32 -3.89
CA ASN A 210 -36.87 -3.00 -3.60
C ASN A 210 -35.71 -3.04 -2.59
N VAL A 211 -34.99 -1.93 -2.50
CA VAL A 211 -33.80 -1.78 -1.64
C VAL A 211 -34.15 -2.00 -0.18
N ARG A 212 -35.29 -1.50 0.30
CA ARG A 212 -35.68 -1.65 1.72
C ARG A 212 -35.85 -3.13 2.09
N GLU A 213 -36.54 -3.91 1.26
CA GLU A 213 -36.66 -5.35 1.43
C GLU A 213 -35.29 -6.05 1.42
N ALA A 214 -34.38 -5.62 0.54
CA ALA A 214 -33.01 -6.14 0.51
C ALA A 214 -32.27 -5.87 1.84
N VAL A 215 -32.34 -4.63 2.35
CA VAL A 215 -31.71 -4.25 3.64
C VAL A 215 -32.31 -5.02 4.80
N VAL A 216 -33.63 -5.24 4.81
CA VAL A 216 -34.29 -6.02 5.86
C VAL A 216 -33.85 -7.49 5.83
N ARG A 217 -33.72 -8.09 4.62
CA ARG A 217 -33.28 -9.48 4.48
C ARG A 217 -31.80 -9.67 4.84
N LEU A 218 -30.93 -8.84 4.26
CA LEU A 218 -29.48 -8.95 4.44
C LEU A 218 -29.04 -8.42 5.81
N GLY A 219 -29.81 -7.51 6.40
CA GLY A 219 -29.38 -6.72 7.54
C GLY A 219 -28.50 -5.54 7.13
N MET A 220 -28.34 -4.59 8.06
CA MET A 220 -27.64 -3.32 7.80
C MET A 220 -26.12 -3.52 7.60
N ARG A 221 -25.51 -4.45 8.34
CA ARG A 221 -24.06 -4.72 8.29
C ARG A 221 -23.65 -5.32 6.93
N THR A 222 -24.29 -6.41 6.54
CA THR A 222 -24.10 -7.08 5.23
C THR A 222 -24.40 -6.12 4.08
N THR A 223 -25.46 -5.31 4.19
CA THR A 223 -25.73 -4.25 3.19
C THR A 223 -24.55 -3.29 3.07
N ARG A 224 -24.00 -2.79 4.19
CA ARG A 224 -22.84 -1.88 4.19
C ARG A 224 -21.64 -2.50 3.48
N GLN A 225 -21.31 -3.75 3.78
CA GLN A 225 -20.19 -4.45 3.15
C GLN A 225 -20.42 -4.64 1.65
N LEU A 226 -21.59 -5.14 1.24
CA LEU A 226 -21.91 -5.36 -0.18
C LEU A 226 -21.91 -4.07 -0.98
N VAL A 227 -22.48 -2.99 -0.45
CA VAL A 227 -22.45 -1.69 -1.13
C VAL A 227 -21.02 -1.17 -1.26
N THR A 228 -20.20 -1.36 -0.22
CA THR A 228 -18.77 -0.99 -0.26
C THR A 228 -18.06 -1.79 -1.35
N VAL A 229 -18.25 -3.11 -1.39
CA VAL A 229 -17.72 -4.02 -2.42
C VAL A 229 -18.13 -3.58 -3.84
N PHE A 230 -19.41 -3.26 -4.06
CA PHE A 230 -19.89 -2.83 -5.38
C PHE A 230 -19.31 -1.49 -5.82
N ALA A 231 -19.14 -0.58 -4.86
CA ALA A 231 -18.58 0.74 -5.12
C ALA A 231 -17.08 0.67 -5.41
N MET A 232 -16.36 -0.30 -4.83
CA MET A 232 -14.91 -0.45 -5.06
C MET A 232 -14.54 -0.62 -6.53
N ARG A 233 -15.44 -1.15 -7.38
CA ARG A 233 -15.18 -1.26 -8.82
C ARG A 233 -14.75 0.07 -9.45
N GLU A 234 -15.24 1.21 -8.97
CA GLU A 234 -14.87 2.52 -9.49
C GLU A 234 -13.42 2.91 -9.17
N VAL A 235 -12.83 2.35 -8.10
CA VAL A 235 -11.44 2.61 -7.71
C VAL A 235 -10.46 1.89 -8.64
N PHE A 236 -10.82 0.70 -9.14
CA PHE A 236 -10.03 -0.09 -10.08
C PHE A 236 -10.26 0.31 -11.55
N LYS A 237 -10.71 1.55 -11.82
CA LYS A 237 -10.88 2.08 -13.18
C LYS A 237 -9.78 3.09 -13.49
N THR A 238 -9.23 3.00 -14.69
CA THR A 238 -8.35 4.02 -15.26
C THR A 238 -8.97 4.60 -16.53
N ARG A 239 -8.64 5.86 -16.84
CA ARG A 239 -8.99 6.50 -18.11
C ARG A 239 -7.93 6.29 -19.19
N ARG A 240 -6.77 5.72 -18.83
CA ARG A 240 -5.63 5.52 -19.72
C ARG A 240 -5.64 4.09 -20.26
N ALA A 241 -5.58 3.97 -21.58
CA ALA A 241 -5.63 2.67 -22.26
C ALA A 241 -4.41 1.80 -21.92
N SER A 242 -3.24 2.40 -21.69
CA SER A 242 -1.99 1.70 -21.39
C SER A 242 -2.02 0.89 -20.10
N LEU A 243 -2.83 1.30 -19.11
CA LEU A 243 -2.95 0.61 -17.82
C LEU A 243 -4.24 -0.18 -17.64
N GLN A 244 -5.11 -0.14 -18.65
CA GLN A 244 -6.41 -0.79 -18.55
C GLN A 244 -6.26 -2.29 -18.32
N LYS A 245 -5.26 -2.91 -18.95
CA LYS A 245 -4.99 -4.34 -18.85
C LYS A 245 -4.53 -4.72 -17.44
N GLU A 246 -3.65 -3.94 -16.82
CA GLU A 246 -3.08 -4.15 -15.49
C GLU A 246 -4.15 -3.92 -14.41
N MET A 247 -4.95 -2.86 -14.55
CA MET A 247 -6.11 -2.61 -13.67
C MET A 247 -7.18 -3.71 -13.77
N GLU A 248 -7.44 -4.23 -14.97
CA GLU A 248 -8.37 -5.35 -15.17
C GLU A 248 -7.84 -6.67 -14.59
N GLN A 249 -6.53 -6.92 -14.71
CA GLN A 249 -5.87 -8.05 -14.05
C GLN A 249 -5.95 -7.95 -12.54
N LEU A 250 -5.60 -6.79 -11.97
CA LEU A 250 -5.69 -6.52 -10.55
C LEU A 250 -7.12 -6.71 -10.02
N TRP A 251 -8.12 -6.20 -10.74
CA TRP A 251 -9.53 -6.39 -10.36
C TRP A 251 -9.94 -7.87 -10.40
N ARG A 252 -9.49 -8.61 -11.41
CA ARG A 252 -9.78 -10.05 -11.53
C ARG A 252 -9.19 -10.82 -10.35
N HIS A 253 -7.91 -10.56 -10.05
CA HIS A 253 -7.19 -11.13 -8.91
C HIS A 253 -7.88 -10.81 -7.58
N SER A 254 -8.12 -9.53 -7.31
CA SER A 254 -8.77 -9.08 -6.06
C SER A 254 -10.14 -9.72 -5.87
N ARG A 255 -10.91 -9.94 -6.95
CA ARG A 255 -12.20 -10.63 -6.88
C ARG A 255 -12.08 -12.12 -6.62
N GLU A 256 -11.06 -12.77 -7.15
CA GLU A 256 -10.80 -14.19 -6.92
C GLU A 256 -10.43 -14.42 -5.45
N VAL A 257 -9.51 -13.62 -4.93
CA VAL A 257 -9.10 -13.64 -3.51
C VAL A 257 -10.28 -13.29 -2.60
N ALA A 258 -11.09 -12.29 -2.95
CA ALA A 258 -12.31 -11.96 -2.22
C ALA A 258 -13.27 -13.17 -2.13
N ALA A 259 -13.50 -13.86 -3.25
CA ALA A 259 -14.39 -15.01 -3.29
C ALA A 259 -13.86 -16.17 -2.43
N LEU A 260 -12.55 -16.43 -2.48
CA LEU A 260 -11.88 -17.40 -1.61
C LEU A 260 -12.00 -17.01 -0.14
N CYS A 261 -11.80 -15.73 0.20
CA CYS A 261 -11.95 -15.23 1.57
C CYS A 261 -13.37 -15.44 2.11
N TRP A 262 -14.40 -15.16 1.31
CA TRP A 262 -15.79 -15.39 1.69
C TRP A 262 -16.04 -16.86 2.03
N VAL A 263 -15.59 -17.77 1.15
CA VAL A 263 -15.78 -19.21 1.33
C VAL A 263 -15.02 -19.74 2.54
N LEU A 264 -13.76 -19.34 2.70
CA LEU A 264 -12.95 -19.74 3.86
C LEU A 264 -13.57 -19.24 5.15
N ALA A 265 -14.09 -18.00 5.16
CA ALA A 265 -14.75 -17.45 6.32
C ALA A 265 -16.02 -18.24 6.68
N ASP A 266 -16.88 -18.53 5.69
CA ASP A 266 -18.16 -19.25 5.85
C ASP A 266 -17.97 -20.71 6.32
N HIS A 267 -16.99 -21.42 5.76
CA HIS A 267 -16.82 -22.85 6.03
C HIS A 267 -15.81 -23.18 7.13
N ALA A 268 -14.81 -22.32 7.36
CA ALA A 268 -13.66 -22.64 8.20
C ALA A 268 -13.44 -21.65 9.34
N THR A 269 -14.29 -20.64 9.55
CA THR A 269 -14.11 -19.66 10.64
C THR A 269 -15.43 -19.22 11.27
N ARG A 270 -15.35 -18.27 12.22
CA ARG A 270 -16.49 -17.50 12.73
C ARG A 270 -16.47 -16.05 12.28
N ILE A 271 -15.59 -15.71 11.35
CA ILE A 271 -15.48 -14.37 10.77
C ILE A 271 -16.67 -14.17 9.85
N ASP A 272 -17.20 -12.95 9.82
CA ASP A 272 -18.28 -12.59 8.93
C ASP A 272 -17.85 -12.74 7.46
N PRO A 273 -18.53 -13.55 6.65
CA PRO A 273 -18.12 -13.82 5.27
C PRO A 273 -18.04 -12.55 4.41
N GLU A 274 -18.95 -11.59 4.59
CA GLU A 274 -18.92 -10.33 3.84
C GLU A 274 -17.80 -9.38 4.30
N GLU A 275 -17.37 -9.47 5.56
CA GLU A 275 -16.17 -8.81 6.05
C GLU A 275 -14.92 -9.40 5.41
N ALA A 276 -14.81 -10.73 5.35
CA ALA A 276 -13.72 -11.44 4.70
C ALA A 276 -13.67 -11.17 3.18
N LEU A 277 -14.82 -11.17 2.51
CA LEU A 277 -14.96 -10.77 1.11
C LEU A 277 -14.38 -9.38 0.86
N LEU A 278 -14.74 -8.41 1.69
CA LEU A 278 -14.26 -7.04 1.55
C LEU A 278 -12.75 -6.94 1.81
N ALA A 279 -12.22 -7.69 2.79
CA ALA A 279 -10.78 -7.73 3.06
C ALA A 279 -10.00 -8.33 1.88
N GLY A 280 -10.46 -9.46 1.33
CA GLY A 280 -9.88 -10.06 0.14
C GLY A 280 -9.99 -9.16 -1.10
N LEU A 281 -11.03 -8.32 -1.20
CA LEU A 281 -11.13 -7.35 -2.30
C LEU A 281 -10.14 -6.19 -2.16
N LEU A 282 -9.78 -5.83 -0.93
CA LEU A 282 -8.96 -4.67 -0.61
C LEU A 282 -7.48 -5.01 -0.34
N HIS A 283 -7.11 -6.29 -0.24
CA HIS A 283 -5.77 -6.70 0.19
C HIS A 283 -4.65 -6.08 -0.66
N ASP A 284 -4.87 -6.01 -1.98
CA ASP A 284 -3.92 -5.47 -2.95
C ASP A 284 -4.29 -4.04 -3.44
N ILE A 285 -5.11 -3.30 -2.67
CA ILE A 285 -5.55 -1.94 -3.05
C ILE A 285 -4.37 -0.98 -3.25
N GLY A 286 -3.23 -1.24 -2.60
CA GLY A 286 -2.01 -0.46 -2.74
C GLY A 286 -1.38 -0.50 -4.13
N ILE A 287 -1.75 -1.47 -4.96
CA ILE A 287 -1.31 -1.53 -6.36
C ILE A 287 -1.97 -0.43 -7.19
N VAL A 288 -3.21 -0.01 -6.87
CA VAL A 288 -3.92 1.03 -7.64
C VAL A 288 -3.14 2.35 -7.69
N PRO A 289 -2.71 2.95 -6.55
CA PRO A 289 -1.90 4.16 -6.59
C PRO A 289 -0.51 3.96 -7.19
N VAL A 290 0.11 2.79 -7.02
CA VAL A 290 1.41 2.45 -7.63
C VAL A 290 1.28 2.50 -9.15
N LEU A 291 0.27 1.84 -9.70
CA LEU A 291 -0.04 1.88 -11.13
C LEU A 291 -0.29 3.32 -11.60
N VAL A 292 -1.14 4.09 -10.91
CA VAL A 292 -1.43 5.48 -11.29
C VAL A 292 -0.17 6.37 -11.29
N GLN A 293 0.72 6.19 -10.32
CA GLN A 293 1.95 6.95 -10.22
C GLN A 293 3.01 6.50 -11.23
N ALA A 294 3.08 5.21 -11.55
CA ALA A 294 3.98 4.67 -12.56
C ALA A 294 3.80 5.35 -13.93
N GLU A 295 2.60 5.84 -14.22
CA GLU A 295 2.31 6.56 -15.45
C GLU A 295 3.00 7.94 -15.55
N HIS A 296 3.53 8.49 -14.45
CA HIS A 296 4.37 9.70 -14.49
C HIS A 296 5.83 9.38 -14.78
N HIS A 297 6.20 8.09 -14.78
CA HIS A 297 7.57 7.57 -14.90
C HIS A 297 7.65 6.54 -16.04
N VAL A 298 7.14 6.89 -17.22
CA VAL A 298 6.93 5.97 -18.36
C VAL A 298 8.20 5.23 -18.78
N ASN A 299 9.36 5.88 -18.76
CA ASN A 299 10.62 5.25 -19.16
C ASN A 299 11.07 4.18 -18.14
N LEU A 300 10.89 4.42 -16.84
CA LEU A 300 11.22 3.48 -15.77
C LEU A 300 10.36 2.21 -15.84
N PHE A 301 9.08 2.39 -16.14
CA PHE A 301 8.09 1.32 -16.18
C PHE A 301 7.78 0.81 -17.59
N ALA A 302 8.64 1.12 -18.56
CA ALA A 302 8.61 0.48 -19.88
C ALA A 302 9.08 -0.98 -19.77
N ASP A 303 9.96 -1.30 -18.81
CA ASP A 303 10.26 -2.67 -18.41
C ASP A 303 9.18 -3.18 -17.43
N GLU A 304 8.48 -4.24 -17.84
CA GLU A 304 7.52 -4.96 -17.02
C GLU A 304 8.13 -5.42 -15.70
N LYS A 305 9.40 -5.82 -15.66
CA LYS A 305 10.05 -6.29 -14.43
C LYS A 305 10.14 -5.20 -13.37
N ASN A 306 10.45 -3.97 -13.77
CA ASN A 306 10.54 -2.83 -12.85
C ASN A 306 9.16 -2.49 -12.28
N LEU A 307 8.11 -2.56 -13.09
CA LEU A 307 6.73 -2.36 -12.63
C LEU A 307 6.30 -3.44 -11.64
N GLN A 308 6.55 -4.71 -11.96
CA GLN A 308 6.22 -5.83 -11.07
C GLN A 308 6.99 -5.76 -9.75
N HIS A 309 8.27 -5.41 -9.79
CA HIS A 309 9.08 -5.24 -8.59
C HIS A 309 8.53 -4.10 -7.71
N ALA A 310 8.23 -2.95 -8.31
CA ALA A 310 7.61 -1.83 -7.61
C ALA A 310 6.26 -2.22 -6.97
N MET A 311 5.39 -2.90 -7.70
CA MET A 311 4.12 -3.39 -7.18
C MET A 311 4.32 -4.32 -5.97
N SER A 312 5.25 -5.27 -6.06
CA SER A 312 5.55 -6.21 -4.98
C SER A 312 6.05 -5.51 -3.71
N GLU A 313 7.00 -4.58 -3.84
CA GLU A 313 7.64 -3.88 -2.72
C GLU A 313 6.70 -2.88 -2.02
N LEU A 314 5.81 -2.24 -2.77
CA LEU A 314 5.07 -1.07 -2.27
C LEU A 314 3.62 -1.32 -1.90
N ARG A 315 2.99 -2.34 -2.49
CA ARG A 315 1.55 -2.58 -2.31
C ARG A 315 1.12 -2.66 -0.84
N ALA A 316 1.95 -3.22 0.04
CA ALA A 316 1.62 -3.38 1.45
C ALA A 316 1.62 -2.03 2.16
N ASP A 317 2.71 -1.26 2.05
CA ASP A 317 2.84 0.07 2.64
C ASP A 317 1.79 1.05 2.10
N VAL A 318 1.64 1.10 0.77
CA VAL A 318 0.68 1.97 0.09
C VAL A 318 -0.76 1.53 0.38
N GLY A 319 -1.03 0.22 0.41
CA GLY A 319 -2.34 -0.33 0.75
C GLY A 319 -2.75 0.03 2.16
N CYS A 320 -1.83 -0.07 3.13
CA CYS A 320 -2.06 0.39 4.49
C CYS A 320 -2.41 1.87 4.52
N ALA A 321 -1.64 2.72 3.83
CA ALA A 321 -1.90 4.16 3.77
C ALA A 321 -3.28 4.50 3.16
N VAL A 322 -3.70 3.78 2.11
CA VAL A 322 -5.05 3.93 1.53
C VAL A 322 -6.12 3.59 2.56
N LEU A 323 -6.01 2.43 3.22
CA LEU A 323 -7.01 1.94 4.17
C LEU A 323 -7.07 2.80 5.44
N GLU A 324 -5.94 3.28 5.94
CA GLU A 324 -5.86 4.24 7.04
C GLU A 324 -6.54 5.57 6.68
N ASN A 325 -6.26 6.11 5.49
CA ASN A 325 -6.90 7.32 4.99
C ASN A 325 -8.43 7.15 4.83
N TRP A 326 -8.88 5.94 4.50
CA TRP A 326 -10.31 5.59 4.45
C TRP A 326 -10.90 5.20 5.81
N GLN A 327 -10.10 5.27 6.88
CA GLN A 327 -10.48 4.94 8.25
C GLN A 327 -11.02 3.52 8.38
N PHE A 328 -10.47 2.55 7.63
CA PHE A 328 -10.83 1.15 7.81
C PHE A 328 -10.30 0.61 9.15
N PRO A 329 -10.98 -0.37 9.76
CA PRO A 329 -10.51 -1.01 10.99
C PRO A 329 -9.12 -1.64 10.81
N LYS A 330 -8.36 -1.72 11.92
CA LYS A 330 -7.01 -2.30 11.94
C LYS A 330 -6.94 -3.69 11.30
N ALA A 331 -7.96 -4.54 11.49
CA ALA A 331 -8.01 -5.87 10.88
C ALA A 331 -7.82 -5.85 9.35
N PHE A 332 -8.40 -4.87 8.64
CA PHE A 332 -8.24 -4.72 7.19
C PHE A 332 -6.84 -4.24 6.82
N ILE A 333 -6.27 -3.34 7.62
CA ILE A 333 -4.92 -2.80 7.41
C ILE A 333 -3.89 -3.94 7.58
N GLU A 334 -4.03 -4.76 8.61
CA GLU A 334 -3.16 -5.93 8.82
C GLU A 334 -3.32 -6.96 7.70
N SER A 335 -4.56 -7.20 7.23
CA SER A 335 -4.81 -8.06 6.06
C SER A 335 -4.08 -7.58 4.80
N ALA A 336 -4.09 -6.28 4.50
CA ALA A 336 -3.36 -5.74 3.36
C ALA A 336 -1.84 -5.76 3.55
N ARG A 337 -1.37 -5.53 4.79
CA ARG A 337 0.05 -5.54 5.14
C ARG A 337 0.69 -6.92 4.94
N HIS A 338 -0.01 -7.96 5.38
CA HIS A 338 0.54 -9.31 5.50
C HIS A 338 0.00 -10.28 4.45
N ALA A 339 -0.71 -9.82 3.41
CA ALA A 339 -1.38 -10.68 2.44
C ALA A 339 -0.47 -11.75 1.79
N GLU A 340 0.83 -11.47 1.67
CA GLU A 340 1.85 -12.42 1.17
C GLU A 340 3.00 -12.69 2.16
N ASP A 341 2.80 -12.35 3.44
CA ASP A 341 3.70 -12.77 4.51
C ASP A 341 3.31 -14.18 4.96
N TRP A 342 3.80 -15.20 4.24
CA TRP A 342 3.50 -16.60 4.52
C TRP A 342 3.99 -17.07 5.89
N SER A 343 4.92 -16.34 6.49
CA SER A 343 5.46 -16.60 7.82
C SER A 343 4.72 -15.85 8.94
N TYR A 344 3.68 -15.08 8.62
CA TYR A 344 2.97 -14.26 9.59
C TYR A 344 2.34 -15.09 10.72
N GLU A 345 2.73 -14.76 11.96
CA GLU A 345 2.19 -15.35 13.17
C GLU A 345 1.33 -14.34 13.93
N CYS A 346 0.01 -14.51 13.84
CA CYS A 346 -0.92 -13.83 14.73
C CYS A 346 -0.73 -14.31 16.18
N ARG A 347 -0.80 -13.37 17.13
CA ARG A 347 -0.75 -13.64 18.57
C ARG A 347 -2.05 -14.21 19.11
N GLU A 348 -3.16 -14.00 18.41
CA GLU A 348 -4.47 -14.52 18.78
C GLU A 348 -4.55 -16.02 18.41
N SER A 349 -5.18 -16.81 19.29
CA SER A 349 -5.38 -18.23 19.04
C SER A 349 -6.52 -18.51 18.05
N ALA A 350 -7.51 -17.61 17.99
CA ALA A 350 -8.63 -17.73 17.06
C ALA A 350 -8.26 -17.15 15.69
N PRO A 351 -8.74 -17.73 14.57
CA PRO A 351 -8.56 -17.16 13.24
C PRO A 351 -8.95 -15.69 13.15
N GLN A 352 -8.08 -14.89 12.54
CA GLN A 352 -8.30 -13.48 12.25
C GLN A 352 -8.49 -13.23 10.76
N LEU A 353 -9.00 -12.05 10.41
CA LEU A 353 -9.23 -11.63 9.02
C LEU A 353 -7.96 -11.74 8.15
N VAL A 354 -6.79 -11.44 8.73
CA VAL A 354 -5.47 -11.57 8.08
C VAL A 354 -5.15 -13.02 7.72
N ASP A 355 -5.53 -14.00 8.55
CA ASP A 355 -5.28 -15.42 8.27
C ASP A 355 -6.06 -15.91 7.06
N VAL A 356 -7.33 -15.47 6.96
CA VAL A 356 -8.21 -15.79 5.84
C VAL A 356 -7.65 -15.22 4.54
N VAL A 357 -7.18 -13.97 4.56
CA VAL A 357 -6.61 -13.30 3.38
C VAL A 357 -5.31 -13.97 2.95
N ILE A 358 -4.39 -14.30 3.87
CA ILE A 358 -3.15 -15.02 3.54
C ILE A 358 -3.44 -16.35 2.86
N VAL A 359 -4.35 -17.15 3.42
CA VAL A 359 -4.69 -18.46 2.86
C VAL A 359 -5.39 -18.34 1.50
N ALA A 360 -6.30 -17.36 1.35
CA ALA A 360 -6.95 -17.08 0.08
C ALA A 360 -5.95 -16.65 -0.99
N GLN A 361 -5.02 -15.75 -0.65
CA GLN A 361 -3.97 -15.29 -1.56
C GLN A 361 -3.08 -16.45 -2.00
N LEU A 362 -2.57 -17.24 -1.05
CA LEU A 362 -1.79 -18.43 -1.35
C LEU A 362 -2.53 -19.37 -2.31
N HIS A 363 -3.80 -19.65 -2.04
CA HIS A 363 -4.62 -20.51 -2.89
C HIS A 363 -4.84 -19.92 -4.30
N SER A 364 -5.04 -18.60 -4.42
CA SER A 364 -5.22 -17.93 -5.72
C SER A 364 -3.98 -18.03 -6.62
N MET A 365 -2.80 -18.19 -6.03
CA MET A 365 -1.54 -18.31 -6.77
C MET A 365 -1.25 -19.74 -7.25
N ILE A 366 -1.96 -20.74 -6.73
CA ILE A 366 -1.79 -22.14 -7.11
C ILE A 366 -2.28 -22.36 -8.55
N GLY A 367 -1.42 -22.93 -9.38
CA GLY A 367 -1.72 -23.15 -10.80
C GLY A 367 -1.56 -21.89 -11.68
N SER A 368 -1.18 -20.76 -11.10
CA SER A 368 -0.74 -19.58 -11.85
C SER A 368 0.74 -19.68 -12.24
N SER A 369 1.21 -18.76 -13.09
CA SER A 369 2.65 -18.60 -13.39
C SER A 369 3.49 -18.18 -12.19
N GLN A 370 2.86 -17.79 -11.07
CA GLN A 370 3.50 -17.32 -9.84
C GLN A 370 3.69 -18.44 -8.80
N ASN A 371 3.46 -19.71 -9.15
CA ASN A 371 3.55 -20.84 -8.24
C ASN A 371 5.00 -21.19 -7.80
N ALA A 372 6.02 -20.58 -8.41
CA ALA A 372 7.41 -20.89 -8.11
C ALA A 372 7.84 -20.29 -6.76
N GLY A 373 8.17 -21.15 -5.79
CA GLY A 373 8.67 -20.73 -4.47
C GLY A 373 7.61 -20.55 -3.38
N LEU A 374 6.34 -20.89 -3.66
CA LEU A 374 5.28 -20.89 -2.64
C LEU A 374 5.51 -22.00 -1.60
N PRO A 375 5.31 -21.72 -0.31
CA PRO A 375 5.37 -22.74 0.73
C PRO A 375 4.20 -23.71 0.60
N ALA A 376 4.39 -24.94 1.11
CA ALA A 376 3.28 -25.87 1.27
C ALA A 376 2.31 -25.34 2.34
N PHE A 377 1.01 -25.61 2.20
CA PHE A 377 -0.02 -25.10 3.12
C PHE A 377 0.26 -25.43 4.59
N ASP A 378 0.75 -26.63 4.89
CA ASP A 378 1.09 -27.07 6.24
C ASP A 378 2.23 -26.26 6.89
N GLN A 379 3.07 -25.59 6.10
CA GLN A 379 4.13 -24.71 6.57
C GLN A 379 3.62 -23.31 6.94
N VAL A 380 2.44 -22.92 6.45
CA VAL A 380 1.88 -21.57 6.66
C VAL A 380 1.13 -21.50 7.98
N PRO A 381 1.52 -20.65 8.95
CA PRO A 381 0.85 -20.54 10.25
C PRO A 381 -0.63 -20.18 10.14
N ALA A 382 -0.99 -19.29 9.20
CA ALA A 382 -2.37 -18.92 8.93
C ALA A 382 -3.23 -20.13 8.51
N TRP A 383 -2.70 -21.01 7.66
CA TRP A 383 -3.39 -22.25 7.27
C TRP A 383 -3.61 -23.17 8.46
N ARG A 384 -2.60 -23.35 9.32
CA ARG A 384 -2.74 -24.19 10.53
C ARG A 384 -3.85 -23.67 11.45
N ARG A 385 -3.94 -22.34 11.65
CA ARG A 385 -5.03 -21.72 12.43
C ARG A 385 -6.42 -21.97 11.83
N LEU A 386 -6.56 -21.88 10.50
CA LEU A 386 -7.83 -22.22 9.83
C LEU A 386 -8.13 -23.73 9.87
N GLY A 387 -7.09 -24.56 9.75
CA GLY A 387 -7.18 -26.02 9.66
C GLY A 387 -7.54 -26.74 10.95
N GLU A 388 -7.39 -26.12 12.11
CA GLU A 388 -7.86 -26.64 13.40
C GLU A 388 -9.40 -26.75 13.49
N LEU A 389 -10.14 -26.16 12.54
CA LEU A 389 -11.62 -26.19 12.47
C LEU A 389 -12.18 -27.35 11.61
N ASP A 390 -11.52 -28.53 11.63
CA ASP A 390 -11.93 -29.80 10.98
C ASP A 390 -11.80 -29.86 9.44
N LEU A 391 -10.60 -29.65 8.88
CA LEU A 391 -10.26 -30.05 7.50
C LEU A 391 -9.71 -31.48 7.45
N ASN A 392 -10.54 -32.51 7.66
CA ASN A 392 -10.14 -33.89 7.37
C ASN A 392 -10.20 -34.18 5.86
N ALA A 393 -9.43 -35.15 5.36
CA ALA A 393 -9.26 -35.41 3.93
C ALA A 393 -10.59 -35.64 3.15
N SER A 394 -11.61 -36.16 3.82
CA SER A 394 -12.96 -36.36 3.27
C SER A 394 -13.73 -35.04 3.12
N ARG A 395 -13.63 -34.17 4.14
CA ARG A 395 -14.25 -32.85 4.15
C ARG A 395 -13.54 -31.90 3.20
N SER A 396 -12.23 -32.03 3.02
CA SER A 396 -11.44 -31.19 2.09
C SER A 396 -11.89 -31.33 0.65
N LEU A 397 -12.17 -32.54 0.14
CA LEU A 397 -12.63 -32.71 -1.25
C LEU A 397 -14.04 -32.15 -1.47
N GLN A 398 -14.95 -32.36 -0.51
CA GLN A 398 -16.32 -31.85 -0.58
C GLN A 398 -16.36 -30.32 -0.41
N LEU A 399 -15.56 -29.80 0.52
CA LEU A 399 -15.34 -28.37 0.72
C LEU A 399 -14.70 -27.75 -0.51
N LEU A 400 -13.78 -28.41 -1.22
CA LEU A 400 -13.21 -27.89 -2.47
C LEU A 400 -14.24 -27.82 -3.62
N SER A 401 -15.14 -28.80 -3.74
CA SER A 401 -16.22 -28.73 -4.74
C SER A 401 -17.27 -27.68 -4.41
N GLU A 402 -17.72 -27.63 -3.16
CA GLU A 402 -18.69 -26.64 -2.67
C GLU A 402 -18.07 -25.23 -2.70
N ALA A 403 -16.80 -25.10 -2.29
CA ALA A 403 -16.01 -23.88 -2.38
C ALA A 403 -15.94 -23.38 -3.81
N ARG A 404 -15.73 -24.26 -4.79
CA ARG A 404 -15.64 -23.85 -6.19
C ARG A 404 -16.97 -23.29 -6.69
N GLU A 405 -18.09 -23.96 -6.42
CA GLU A 405 -19.41 -23.46 -6.78
C GLU A 405 -19.73 -22.13 -6.08
N ARG A 406 -19.40 -22.01 -4.79
CA ARG A 406 -19.56 -20.77 -4.00
C ARG A 406 -18.66 -19.64 -4.49
N VAL A 407 -17.40 -19.94 -4.83
CA VAL A 407 -16.47 -18.98 -5.44
C VAL A 407 -17.07 -18.47 -6.75
N ASP A 408 -17.60 -19.35 -7.61
CA ASP A 408 -18.25 -18.96 -8.86
C ASP A 408 -19.49 -18.06 -8.61
N GLU A 409 -20.30 -18.37 -7.59
CA GLU A 409 -21.45 -17.54 -7.19
C GLU A 409 -21.03 -16.15 -6.72
N VAL A 410 -20.02 -16.06 -5.85
CA VAL A 410 -19.47 -14.79 -5.36
C VAL A 410 -18.83 -14.00 -6.50
N GLN A 411 -18.07 -14.65 -7.38
CA GLN A 411 -17.49 -14.01 -8.56
C GLN A 411 -18.56 -13.47 -9.51
N LYS A 412 -19.69 -14.19 -9.70
CA LYS A 412 -20.83 -13.70 -10.48
C LYS A 412 -21.44 -12.46 -9.83
N LEU A 413 -21.58 -12.46 -8.51
CA LEU A 413 -22.05 -11.30 -7.75
C LEU A 413 -21.15 -10.07 -7.95
N LEU A 414 -19.82 -10.26 -7.93
CA LEU A 414 -18.83 -9.20 -8.18
C LEU A 414 -18.76 -8.76 -9.66
N SER A 415 -19.35 -9.55 -10.57
CA SER A 415 -19.42 -9.25 -12.01
C SER A 415 -20.68 -8.49 -12.43
N ILE A 416 -21.62 -8.27 -11.51
CA ILE A 416 -22.89 -7.61 -11.83
C ILE A 416 -22.59 -6.21 -12.37
N ARG A 417 -22.88 -6.01 -13.66
CA ARG A 417 -22.72 -4.72 -14.35
C ARG A 417 -23.74 -3.71 -13.84
#